data_AF-A0A257XSM9-F1
#
_entry.id   AF-A0A257XSM9-F1
#
_cell.length_a   1.000
_cell.length_b   1.000
_cell.length_c   1.000
_cell.angle_alpha   90.00
_cell.angle_beta   90.00
_cell.angle_gamma   90.00
#
_symmetry.space_group_name_H-M   'P 1'
#
loop_
_entity.id
_entity.type
_entity.pdbx_description
1 polymer ?
#
loop_
_entity_poly.entity_id
_entity_poly.type
_entity_poly.pdbx_seq_one_letter_code
_entity_poly.pdbx_strand_id
1 'polypeptide(L)'
;MALLRFAVIAAACCALAATPVMADEVQLINQQFRSGNLVSALNLANAYLAKNPKDAQARFLKGLILADQGKTNDAITVFNGLTEDYPELPEPYNNLAVLYASQNKYAAAKNTLEMAIRAHPGYATAYENLGDIYAKMATQ
;
A
#
# COMPACT_ATOMS: atom_id res chain seq x y z
N MET A 1 -51.99 28.15 36.63
CA MET A 1 -52.31 28.65 35.27
C MET A 1 -51.00 28.98 34.55
N ALA A 2 -50.91 28.57 33.29
CA ALA A 2 -50.04 29.08 32.23
C ALA A 2 -48.50 28.87 32.31
N LEU A 3 -48.08 27.79 31.65
CA LEU A 3 -46.95 27.59 30.73
C LEU A 3 -46.14 28.84 30.27
N LEU A 4 -44.83 28.66 30.05
CA LEU A 4 -43.96 29.15 28.93
C LEU A 4 -42.49 29.18 29.42
N ARG A 5 -41.41 28.87 28.70
CA ARG A 5 -41.07 28.19 27.43
C ARG A 5 -39.54 27.97 27.47
N PHE A 6 -39.08 26.84 26.94
CA PHE A 6 -37.67 26.53 26.71
C PHE A 6 -37.01 27.53 25.75
N ALA A 7 -35.73 27.87 25.98
CA ALA A 7 -34.81 28.30 24.93
C ALA A 7 -33.36 27.96 25.32
N VAL A 8 -32.92 26.75 24.98
CA VAL A 8 -31.51 26.37 24.93
C VAL A 8 -30.97 26.93 23.61
N ILE A 9 -30.10 27.94 23.67
CA ILE A 9 -29.34 28.37 22.48
C ILE A 9 -28.14 27.43 22.39
N ALA A 10 -28.30 26.36 21.62
CA ALA A 10 -27.19 25.54 21.17
C ALA A 10 -26.42 26.34 20.09
N ALA A 11 -25.28 26.90 20.46
CA ALA A 11 -24.32 27.41 19.49
C ALA A 11 -23.77 26.22 18.70
N ALA A 12 -24.20 26.11 17.45
CA ALA A 12 -23.71 25.12 16.49
C ALA A 12 -22.23 25.41 16.19
N CYS A 13 -21.33 24.78 16.95
CA CYS A 13 -19.97 24.53 16.50
C CYS A 13 -20.07 23.58 15.30
N CYS A 14 -20.11 24.13 14.09
CA CYS A 14 -19.78 23.40 12.87
C CYS A 14 -18.29 23.04 12.92
N ALA A 15 -17.96 22.01 13.68
CA ALA A 15 -16.73 21.26 13.48
C ALA A 15 -16.88 20.57 12.12
N LEU A 16 -16.13 21.05 11.13
CA LEU A 16 -15.80 20.28 9.93
C LEU A 16 -15.04 19.03 10.39
N ALA A 17 -15.78 18.00 10.77
CA ALA A 17 -15.25 16.66 10.87
C ALA A 17 -14.79 16.27 9.46
N ALA A 18 -13.48 16.23 9.24
CA ALA A 18 -12.92 15.48 8.13
C ALA A 18 -13.56 14.08 8.19
N THR A 19 -14.28 13.71 7.14
CA THR A 19 -15.21 12.59 7.19
C THR A 19 -14.46 11.26 7.38
N PRO A 20 -14.88 10.41 8.34
CA PRO A 20 -14.29 9.08 8.54
C PRO A 20 -14.63 8.08 7.41
N VAL A 21 -15.24 8.52 6.30
CA VAL A 21 -15.79 7.69 5.22
C VAL A 21 -14.70 7.15 4.28
N MET A 22 -13.57 7.84 4.08
CA MET A 22 -12.52 7.39 3.15
C MET A 22 -11.70 6.21 3.68
N ALA A 23 -11.53 6.12 5.00
CA ALA A 23 -10.87 4.97 5.63
C ALA A 23 -11.65 3.66 5.40
N ASP A 24 -12.97 3.75 5.23
CA ASP A 24 -13.85 2.61 4.99
C ASP A 24 -13.59 1.97 3.61
N GLU A 25 -13.32 2.77 2.58
CA GLU A 25 -13.09 2.26 1.21
C GLU A 25 -11.74 1.52 1.09
N VAL A 26 -10.66 2.05 1.67
CA VAL A 26 -9.34 1.37 1.69
C VAL A 26 -9.39 0.10 2.55
N GLN A 27 -10.12 0.13 3.66
CA GLN A 27 -10.34 -1.04 4.50
C GLN A 27 -11.12 -2.13 3.74
N LEU A 28 -12.14 -1.75 2.96
CA LEU A 28 -12.90 -2.69 2.13
C LEU A 28 -12.02 -3.34 1.04
N ILE A 29 -11.14 -2.58 0.39
CA ILE A 29 -10.14 -3.13 -0.55
C ILE A 29 -9.30 -4.20 0.14
N ASN A 30 -8.76 -3.89 1.31
CA ASN A 30 -7.94 -4.81 2.08
C ASN A 30 -8.75 -6.04 2.54
N GLN A 31 -10.01 -5.87 2.94
CA GLN A 31 -10.88 -6.98 3.32
C GLN A 31 -11.13 -7.94 2.15
N GLN A 32 -11.45 -7.42 0.96
CA GLN A 32 -11.64 -8.26 -0.23
C GLN A 32 -10.35 -8.97 -0.62
N PHE A 33 -9.21 -8.27 -0.53
CA PHE A 33 -7.90 -8.85 -0.79
C PHE A 33 -7.60 -10.02 0.15
N ARG A 34 -7.76 -9.81 1.47
CA ARG A 34 -7.57 -10.85 2.49
C ARG A 34 -8.56 -12.02 2.36
N SER A 35 -9.72 -11.80 1.74
CA SER A 35 -10.71 -12.84 1.47
C SER A 35 -10.40 -13.63 0.18
N GLY A 36 -9.30 -13.33 -0.52
CA GLY A 36 -8.92 -13.96 -1.79
C GLY A 36 -9.76 -13.51 -2.99
N ASN A 37 -10.66 -12.54 -2.82
CA ASN A 37 -11.48 -12.02 -3.91
C ASN A 37 -10.70 -10.96 -4.71
N LEU A 38 -9.64 -11.41 -5.38
CA LEU A 38 -8.66 -10.54 -6.02
C LEU A 38 -9.28 -9.65 -7.11
N VAL A 39 -10.28 -10.16 -7.84
CA VAL A 39 -10.97 -9.38 -8.89
C VAL A 39 -11.76 -8.22 -8.28
N SER A 40 -12.53 -8.49 -7.21
CA SER A 40 -13.27 -7.43 -6.51
C SER A 40 -12.33 -6.42 -5.87
N ALA A 41 -11.27 -6.89 -5.19
CA ALA A 41 -10.27 -6.04 -4.57
C ALA A 41 -9.61 -5.08 -5.58
N LEU A 42 -9.23 -5.58 -6.76
CA LEU A 42 -8.62 -4.77 -7.81
C LEU A 42 -9.59 -3.72 -8.37
N ASN A 43 -10.86 -4.09 -8.57
CA ASN A 43 -11.88 -3.16 -9.07
C ASN A 43 -12.13 -2.03 -8.07
N LEU A 44 -12.24 -2.36 -6.78
CA LEU A 44 -12.37 -1.37 -5.71
C LEU A 44 -11.14 -0.46 -5.63
N ALA A 45 -9.92 -1.03 -5.70
CA ALA A 45 -8.69 -0.26 -5.69
C ALA A 45 -8.61 0.73 -6.87
N ASN A 46 -8.97 0.29 -8.08
CA ASN A 46 -8.99 1.16 -9.25
C ASN A 46 -10.03 2.29 -9.12
N ALA A 47 -11.24 1.99 -8.65
CA ALA A 47 -12.30 2.99 -8.46
C ALA A 47 -11.92 4.04 -7.39
N TYR A 48 -11.28 3.60 -6.30
CA TYR A 48 -10.78 4.49 -5.26
C TYR A 48 -9.64 5.38 -5.78
N LEU A 49 -8.64 4.78 -6.42
CA LEU A 49 -7.47 5.50 -6.94
C LEU A 49 -7.80 6.45 -8.10
N ALA A 50 -8.90 6.24 -8.83
CA ALA A 50 -9.38 7.21 -9.81
C ALA A 50 -9.74 8.57 -9.17
N LYS A 51 -10.17 8.56 -7.91
CA LYS A 51 -10.48 9.77 -7.12
C LYS A 51 -9.29 10.23 -6.27
N ASN A 52 -8.49 9.27 -5.80
CA ASN A 52 -7.39 9.49 -4.87
C ASN A 52 -6.05 8.95 -5.45
N PRO A 53 -5.54 9.50 -6.57
CA PRO A 53 -4.45 8.88 -7.32
C PRO A 53 -3.10 8.83 -6.58
N LYS A 54 -2.94 9.63 -5.52
CA LYS A 54 -1.74 9.72 -4.68
C LYS A 54 -1.91 9.03 -3.32
N ASP A 55 -2.94 8.22 -3.12
CA ASP A 55 -3.05 7.45 -1.88
C ASP A 55 -2.04 6.30 -1.88
N ALA A 56 -0.99 6.41 -1.07
CA ALA A 56 0.10 5.44 -1.03
C ALA A 56 -0.36 4.05 -0.57
N GLN A 57 -1.27 3.99 0.42
CA GLN A 57 -1.77 2.73 0.96
C GLN A 57 -2.62 1.97 -0.07
N ALA A 58 -3.53 2.65 -0.76
CA ALA A 58 -4.35 2.04 -1.80
C ALA A 58 -3.51 1.61 -3.02
N ARG A 59 -2.48 2.39 -3.40
CA ARG A 59 -1.52 1.98 -4.43
C ARG A 59 -0.74 0.74 -4.00
N PHE A 60 -0.30 0.68 -2.75
CA PHE A 60 0.42 -0.46 -2.22
C PHE A 60 -0.45 -1.74 -2.26
N LEU A 61 -1.70 -1.64 -1.80
CA LEU A 61 -2.67 -2.74 -1.90
C LEU A 61 -2.91 -3.16 -3.35
N LYS A 62 -3.05 -2.21 -4.29
CA LYS A 62 -3.17 -2.53 -5.72
C LYS A 62 -1.95 -3.33 -6.22
N GLY A 63 -0.74 -2.94 -5.83
CA GLY A 63 0.49 -3.66 -6.18
C GLY A 63 0.48 -5.10 -5.68
N LEU A 64 0.09 -5.32 -4.42
CA LEU A 64 -0.04 -6.66 -3.84
C LEU A 64 -1.10 -7.51 -4.56
N ILE A 65 -2.28 -6.94 -4.81
CA ILE A 65 -3.37 -7.62 -5.52
C ILE A 65 -2.93 -8.05 -6.92
N LEU A 66 -2.20 -7.20 -7.65
CA LEU A 66 -1.68 -7.53 -8.99
C LEU A 66 -0.62 -8.63 -8.93
N ALA A 67 0.27 -8.60 -7.93
CA ALA A 67 1.26 -9.65 -7.71
C ALA A 67 0.59 -11.01 -7.46
N ASP A 68 -0.42 -11.05 -6.57
CA ASP A 68 -1.18 -12.28 -6.26
C ASP A 68 -2.02 -12.78 -7.44
N GLN A 69 -2.42 -11.91 -8.36
CA GLN A 69 -3.05 -12.29 -9.64
C GLN A 69 -2.04 -12.83 -10.68
N GLY A 70 -0.73 -12.85 -10.38
CA GLY A 70 0.31 -13.19 -11.35
C GLY A 70 0.56 -12.11 -12.41
N LYS A 71 0.01 -10.91 -12.24
CA LYS A 71 0.25 -9.74 -13.11
C LYS A 71 1.53 -9.02 -12.69
N THR A 72 2.64 -9.74 -12.72
CA THR A 72 3.94 -9.31 -12.17
C THR A 72 4.41 -7.98 -12.73
N ASN A 73 4.28 -7.75 -14.04
CA ASN A 73 4.75 -6.50 -14.66
C ASN A 73 3.91 -5.30 -14.23
N ASP A 74 2.58 -5.45 -14.10
CA ASP A 74 1.70 -4.38 -13.65
C ASP A 74 1.99 -4.03 -12.18
N ALA A 75 2.27 -5.04 -11.34
CA ALA A 75 2.69 -4.84 -9.95
C ALA A 75 4.01 -4.07 -9.86
N ILE A 76 5.00 -4.43 -10.69
CA ILE A 76 6.28 -3.70 -10.78
C ILE A 76 6.05 -2.24 -11.15
N THR A 77 5.19 -1.94 -12.14
CA THR A 77 4.87 -0.55 -12.51
C THR A 77 4.27 0.21 -11.33
N VAL A 78 3.34 -0.39 -10.58
CA VAL A 78 2.72 0.26 -9.41
C VAL A 78 3.75 0.54 -8.32
N PHE A 79 4.58 -0.44 -7.97
CA PHE A 79 5.59 -0.26 -6.92
C PHE A 79 6.72 0.69 -7.34
N ASN A 80 7.16 0.68 -8.60
CA ASN A 80 8.14 1.67 -9.09
C ASN A 80 7.61 3.10 -8.90
N GLY A 81 6.37 3.36 -9.30
CA GLY A 81 5.77 4.67 -9.06
C GLY A 81 5.67 5.02 -7.57
N LEU A 82 5.44 4.03 -6.69
CA LEU A 82 5.48 4.27 -5.24
C LEU A 82 6.89 4.64 -4.76
N THR A 83 7.92 3.98 -5.27
CA THR A 83 9.32 4.30 -4.89
C THR A 83 9.80 5.64 -5.44
N GLU A 84 9.17 6.15 -6.51
CA GLU A 84 9.45 7.48 -7.06
C GLU A 84 8.75 8.58 -6.23
N ASP A 85 7.48 8.36 -5.88
CA ASP A 85 6.66 9.36 -5.18
C ASP A 85 6.87 9.36 -3.64
N TYR A 86 7.21 8.21 -3.06
CA TYR A 86 7.36 7.97 -1.61
C TYR A 86 8.65 7.18 -1.31
N PRO A 87 9.83 7.76 -1.60
CA PRO A 87 11.12 7.08 -1.43
C PRO A 87 11.47 6.74 0.02
N GLU A 88 10.75 7.28 1.00
CA GLU A 88 10.89 6.99 2.42
C GLU A 88 10.24 5.67 2.86
N LEU A 89 9.35 5.10 2.03
CA LEU A 89 8.65 3.85 2.36
C LEU A 89 9.51 2.63 1.97
N PRO A 90 9.91 1.78 2.93
CA PRO A 90 10.71 0.60 2.62
C PRO A 90 9.90 -0.54 1.98
N GLU A 91 8.59 -0.62 2.21
CA GLU A 91 7.76 -1.74 1.78
C GLU A 91 7.64 -1.89 0.25
N PRO A 92 7.47 -0.81 -0.55
CA PRO A 92 7.47 -0.92 -2.02
C PRO A 92 8.79 -1.45 -2.58
N TYR A 93 9.93 -1.02 -2.06
CA TYR A 93 11.25 -1.53 -2.46
C TYR A 93 11.36 -3.03 -2.17
N ASN A 94 10.94 -3.47 -0.98
CA ASN A 94 10.97 -4.88 -0.63
C ASN A 94 10.10 -5.75 -1.55
N ASN A 95 8.89 -5.29 -1.89
CA ASN A 95 8.02 -6.02 -2.82
C ASN A 95 8.58 -6.05 -4.25
N LEU A 96 9.16 -4.95 -4.74
CA LEU A 96 9.87 -4.94 -6.02
C LEU A 96 11.01 -5.95 -6.06
N ALA A 97 11.79 -6.05 -4.98
CA ALA A 97 12.88 -7.00 -4.91
C ALA A 97 12.40 -8.45 -5.01
N VAL A 98 11.30 -8.81 -4.32
CA VAL A 98 10.68 -10.14 -4.42
C VAL A 98 10.22 -10.41 -5.87
N LEU A 99 9.60 -9.43 -6.54
CA LEU A 99 9.18 -9.57 -7.94
C LEU A 99 10.35 -9.68 -8.92
N TYR A 100 11.47 -9.00 -8.66
CA TYR A 100 12.69 -9.18 -9.45
C TYR A 100 13.34 -10.54 -9.21
N ALA A 101 13.38 -11.00 -7.96
CA ALA A 101 13.90 -12.32 -7.61
C ALA A 101 13.10 -13.44 -8.27
N SER A 102 11.77 -13.32 -8.33
CA SER A 102 10.90 -14.29 -9.02
C SER A 102 11.15 -14.36 -10.53
N GLN A 103 11.81 -13.35 -11.10
CA GLN A 103 12.26 -13.31 -12.50
C GLN A 103 13.75 -13.66 -12.66
N ASN A 104 14.40 -14.22 -11.63
CA ASN A 104 15.84 -14.49 -11.56
C ASN A 104 16.72 -13.23 -11.74
N LYS A 105 16.17 -12.02 -11.54
CA LYS A 105 16.91 -10.76 -11.63
C LYS A 105 17.55 -10.41 -10.28
N TYR A 106 18.40 -11.30 -9.78
CA TYR A 106 18.95 -11.22 -8.42
C TYR A 106 19.77 -9.96 -8.15
N ALA A 107 20.54 -9.47 -9.13
CA ALA A 107 21.28 -8.22 -8.98
C ALA A 107 20.36 -6.99 -8.82
N ALA A 108 19.24 -6.96 -9.55
CA ALA A 108 18.23 -5.91 -9.38
C ALA A 108 17.55 -6.02 -8.01
N ALA A 109 17.14 -7.23 -7.62
CA ALA A 109 16.53 -7.49 -6.30
C ALA A 109 17.44 -7.02 -5.15
N LYS A 110 18.74 -7.36 -5.21
CA LYS A 110 19.75 -6.90 -4.27
C LYS A 110 19.76 -5.37 -4.15
N ASN A 111 19.95 -4.68 -5.28
CA ASN A 111 20.03 -3.21 -5.29
C ASN A 111 18.73 -2.58 -4.74
N THR A 112 17.57 -3.15 -5.04
CA THR A 112 16.29 -2.67 -4.53
C THR A 112 16.16 -2.89 -3.01
N LEU A 113 16.62 -4.01 -2.45
CA LEU A 113 16.64 -4.22 -0.99
C LEU A 113 17.60 -3.27 -0.27
N GLU A 114 18.74 -2.95 -0.90
CA GLU A 114 19.63 -1.91 -0.37
C GLU A 114 18.95 -0.54 -0.33
N MET A 115 18.06 -0.23 -1.27
CA MET A 115 17.24 0.99 -1.21
C MET A 115 16.24 0.94 -0.05
N ALA A 116 15.59 -0.20 0.19
CA ALA A 116 14.70 -0.40 1.34
C ALA A 116 15.43 -0.14 2.68
N ILE A 117 16.66 -0.66 2.80
CA ILE A 117 17.52 -0.47 3.98
C ILE A 117 17.95 1.00 4.13
N ARG A 118 18.25 1.70 3.03
CA ARG A 118 18.57 3.14 3.08
C ARG A 118 17.37 3.97 3.53
N ALA A 119 16.16 3.64 3.06
CA ALA A 119 14.93 4.31 3.45
C ALA A 119 14.62 4.08 4.95
N HIS A 120 14.79 2.85 5.43
CA HIS A 120 14.59 2.51 6.83
C HIS A 120 15.63 1.47 7.32
N PRO A 121 16.73 1.93 7.97
CA PRO A 121 17.81 1.04 8.41
C PRO A 121 17.40 -0.05 9.40
N GLY A 122 16.25 0.09 10.07
CA GLY A 122 15.70 -0.91 10.98
C GLY A 122 14.75 -1.92 10.32
N TYR A 123 14.59 -1.89 8.99
CA TYR A 123 13.61 -2.73 8.30
C TYR A 123 14.09 -4.18 8.14
N ALA A 124 13.86 -4.98 9.18
CA ALA A 124 14.35 -6.36 9.30
C ALA A 124 14.04 -7.25 8.08
N THR A 125 12.83 -7.13 7.52
CA THR A 125 12.39 -7.91 6.35
C THR A 125 13.31 -7.73 5.14
N ALA A 126 13.88 -6.53 4.94
CA ALA A 126 14.79 -6.30 3.82
C ALA A 126 16.14 -7.01 4.02
N TYR A 127 16.63 -7.12 5.25
CA TYR A 127 17.86 -7.88 5.54
C TYR A 127 17.66 -9.39 5.38
N GLU A 128 16.52 -9.91 5.82
CA GLU A 128 16.14 -11.31 5.62
C GLU A 128 16.12 -11.65 4.13
N ASN A 129 15.35 -10.89 3.34
CA ASN A 129 15.27 -11.08 1.89
C ASN A 129 16.64 -10.90 1.22
N LEU A 130 17.51 -10.01 1.70
CA LEU A 130 18.84 -9.82 1.13
C LEU A 130 19.74 -11.05 1.37
N GLY A 131 19.60 -11.70 2.53
CA GLY A 131 20.23 -12.99 2.81
C GLY A 131 19.82 -14.07 1.81
N ASP A 132 18.52 -14.19 1.54
CA ASP A 132 17.99 -15.13 0.54
C ASP A 132 18.52 -14.83 -0.88
N ILE A 133 18.60 -13.55 -1.26
CA ILE A 133 19.18 -13.14 -2.54
C ILE A 133 20.66 -13.54 -2.63
N TYR A 134 21.46 -13.30 -1.59
CA TYR A 134 22.86 -13.71 -1.59
C TYR A 134 23.03 -15.23 -1.69
N ALA A 135 22.21 -16.00 -0.98
CA ALA A 135 22.21 -17.45 -1.09
C ALA A 135 21.92 -17.92 -2.53
N LYS A 136 20.91 -17.32 -3.19
CA LYS A 136 20.57 -17.63 -4.60
C LYS A 136 21.67 -17.24 -5.58
N MET A 137 22.36 -16.12 -5.36
CA MET A 137 23.47 -15.67 -6.19
C MET A 137 24.71 -16.57 -6.04
N ALA A 138 24.93 -17.16 -4.86
CA ALA A 138 26.05 -18.05 -4.62
C ALA A 138 25.88 -19.45 -5.23
N THR A 139 24.64 -19.84 -5.55
CA THR A 139 24.30 -21.16 -6.11
C THR A 139 24.10 -21.18 -7.63
N GLN A 140 24.30 -20.05 -8.31
CA GLN A 140 24.26 -19.94 -9.77
C GLN A 140 25.67 -19.89 -10.34
#